data_AF-A0A933QW68-F1
#
_entry.id   AF-A0A933QW68-F1
#
_cell.length_a   1.000
_cell.length_b   1.000
_cell.length_c   1.000
_cell.angle_alpha   90.00
_cell.angle_beta   90.00
_cell.angle_gamma   90.00
#
_symmetry.space_group_name_H-M   'P 1'
#
loop_
_entity.id
_entity.type
_entity.pdbx_description
1 polymer ?
#
loop_
_entity_poly.entity_id
_entity_poly.type
_entity_poly.pdbx_seq_one_letter_code
_entity_poly.pdbx_strand_id
1 'polypeptide(L)'
;MKTIWTCLVLSLIFVVGCTAPAIPQPTTPPATPAPTHRPITYAEITPGPHKSVGDLSTVIDVPPFPYAQPLPPPVPSIIDGLYTRTIPFDGTPVPCRRCAGYRLEGGTWSLYLNNGVFKVFQQDTNFQAVGSFAVSNDRITFFNDPYCEEDLTMVGTYSWQKNGDTLTMQTIGDSCSIGLRAKNLTATSWVKKIDPCQPPNKESAITDHWKKPPECDRVLTRTP
;
A
#
# COMPACT_ATOMS: atom_id res chain seq x y z
N MET A 1 -64.32 24.20 -51.66
CA MET A 1 -64.74 22.84 -52.08
C MET A 1 -64.04 22.48 -53.38
N LYS A 2 -63.12 21.51 -53.35
CA LYS A 2 -62.80 20.57 -54.45
C LYS A 2 -61.65 19.66 -54.03
N THR A 3 -62.05 18.46 -53.64
CA THR A 3 -61.24 17.25 -53.50
C THR A 3 -60.70 16.83 -54.87
N ILE A 4 -59.41 16.48 -54.97
CA ILE A 4 -58.88 15.70 -56.10
C ILE A 4 -57.98 14.58 -55.57
N TRP A 5 -58.20 13.42 -56.18
CA TRP A 5 -57.73 12.08 -55.93
C TRP A 5 -56.26 11.81 -56.31
N THR A 6 -55.63 10.97 -55.48
CA THR A 6 -54.90 9.73 -55.82
C THR A 6 -53.99 9.69 -57.05
N CYS A 7 -52.69 9.47 -56.82
CA CYS A 7 -51.86 8.60 -57.67
C CYS A 7 -50.89 7.82 -56.79
N LEU A 8 -51.12 6.50 -56.76
CA LEU A 8 -50.33 5.47 -56.11
C LEU A 8 -49.14 5.15 -57.03
N VAL A 9 -47.90 5.26 -56.55
CA VAL A 9 -46.72 4.77 -57.28
C VAL A 9 -46.04 3.72 -56.42
N LEU A 10 -46.19 2.46 -56.85
CA LEU A 10 -45.47 1.30 -56.32
C LEU A 10 -44.03 1.34 -56.85
N SER A 11 -43.05 1.55 -55.98
CA SER A 11 -41.63 1.36 -56.32
C SER A 11 -41.15 0.03 -55.77
N LEU A 12 -40.97 -0.93 -56.67
CA LEU A 12 -40.25 -2.19 -56.44
C LEU A 12 -38.76 -1.89 -56.20
N ILE A 13 -38.25 -2.17 -55.01
CA ILE A 13 -36.81 -2.12 -54.71
C ILE A 13 -36.25 -3.53 -54.85
N PHE A 14 -35.46 -3.78 -55.90
CA PHE A 14 -34.63 -4.97 -56.04
C PHE A 14 -33.38 -4.82 -55.15
N VAL A 15 -33.30 -5.61 -54.08
CA VAL A 15 -32.08 -5.72 -53.26
C VAL A 15 -31.18 -6.77 -53.90
N VAL A 16 -30.14 -6.32 -54.61
CA VAL A 16 -29.06 -7.18 -55.11
C VAL A 16 -28.10 -7.44 -53.95
N GLY A 17 -28.09 -8.66 -53.43
CA GLY A 17 -27.17 -9.09 -52.38
C GLY A 17 -25.77 -9.35 -52.94
N CYS A 18 -24.81 -8.48 -52.63
CA CYS A 18 -23.39 -8.76 -52.83
C CYS A 18 -22.90 -9.69 -51.71
N THR A 19 -22.61 -10.94 -52.04
CA THR A 19 -21.89 -11.86 -51.16
C THR A 19 -20.39 -11.53 -51.22
N ALA A 20 -19.87 -10.91 -50.16
CA ALA A 20 -18.43 -10.71 -49.99
C ALA A 20 -17.77 -12.02 -49.51
N PRO A 21 -16.56 -12.35 -49.99
CA PRO A 21 -15.81 -13.52 -49.53
C PRO A 21 -15.36 -13.35 -48.07
N ALA A 22 -15.45 -14.43 -47.29
CA ALA A 22 -15.10 -14.47 -45.88
C ALA A 22 -13.59 -14.25 -45.65
N ILE A 23 -13.25 -13.27 -44.81
CA ILE A 23 -11.88 -13.02 -44.35
C ILE A 23 -11.55 -14.07 -43.26
N PRO A 24 -10.39 -14.75 -43.33
CA PRO A 24 -9.96 -15.68 -42.28
C PRO A 24 -9.76 -14.95 -40.94
N GLN A 25 -10.34 -15.47 -39.86
CA GLN A 25 -10.17 -14.91 -38.52
C GLN A 25 -8.76 -15.17 -37.97
N PRO A 26 -8.15 -14.20 -37.26
CA PRO A 26 -6.92 -14.43 -36.51
C PRO A 26 -7.16 -15.43 -35.38
N THR A 27 -6.29 -16.43 -35.25
CA THR A 27 -6.29 -17.40 -34.17
C THR A 27 -5.93 -16.73 -32.84
N THR A 28 -6.86 -16.68 -31.91
CA THR A 28 -6.65 -16.20 -30.55
C THR A 28 -5.68 -17.15 -29.81
N PRO A 29 -4.61 -16.65 -29.17
CA PRO A 29 -3.76 -17.48 -28.32
C PRO A 29 -4.55 -18.01 -27.11
N PRO A 30 -4.21 -19.22 -26.60
CA PRO A 30 -4.92 -19.83 -25.49
C PRO A 30 -4.85 -18.97 -24.24
N ALA A 31 -6.00 -18.83 -23.56
CA ALA A 31 -6.13 -18.06 -22.33
C ALA A 31 -5.22 -18.62 -21.23
N THR A 32 -4.42 -17.75 -20.61
CA THR A 32 -3.69 -18.06 -19.39
C THR A 32 -4.67 -18.42 -18.27
N PRO A 33 -4.50 -19.54 -17.55
CA PRO A 33 -5.39 -19.90 -16.47
C PRO A 33 -5.31 -18.85 -15.35
N ALA A 34 -6.47 -18.42 -14.86
CA ALA A 34 -6.57 -17.51 -13.73
C ALA A 34 -5.96 -18.16 -12.47
N PRO A 35 -5.29 -17.39 -11.60
CA PRO A 35 -4.75 -17.91 -10.35
C PRO A 35 -5.88 -18.49 -9.49
N THR A 36 -5.80 -19.78 -9.21
CA THR A 36 -6.74 -20.49 -8.34
C THR A 36 -6.60 -19.97 -6.91
N HIS A 37 -7.56 -19.16 -6.46
CA HIS A 37 -7.63 -18.70 -5.08
C HIS A 37 -7.92 -19.90 -4.18
N ARG A 38 -6.91 -20.36 -3.43
CA ARG A 38 -7.12 -21.38 -2.41
C ARG A 38 -7.80 -20.73 -1.18
N PRO A 39 -8.84 -21.36 -0.60
CA PRO A 39 -9.37 -20.93 0.69
C PRO A 39 -8.35 -21.23 1.80
N ILE A 40 -8.04 -20.21 2.60
CA ILE A 40 -7.18 -20.28 3.79
C ILE A 40 -7.80 -21.28 4.78
N THR A 41 -7.03 -22.29 5.20
CA THR A 41 -7.51 -23.34 6.12
C THR A 41 -7.28 -22.94 7.58
N TYR A 42 -8.20 -23.36 8.47
CA TYR A 42 -8.25 -22.98 9.89
C TYR A 42 -6.95 -23.14 10.71
N ALA A 43 -5.97 -23.93 10.25
CA ALA A 43 -4.65 -24.05 10.90
C ALA A 43 -3.81 -22.75 10.82
N GLU A 44 -4.09 -21.84 9.88
CA GLU A 44 -3.42 -20.53 9.74
C GLU A 44 -3.95 -19.45 10.71
N ILE A 45 -4.94 -19.75 11.56
CA ILE A 45 -5.64 -18.78 12.44
C ILE A 45 -5.35 -19.03 13.94
N THR A 46 -4.39 -19.90 14.27
CA THR A 46 -3.85 -19.96 15.63
C THR A 46 -3.04 -18.68 15.88
N PRO A 47 -3.11 -18.01 17.05
CA PRO A 47 -2.15 -16.98 17.41
C PRO A 47 -0.77 -17.62 17.39
N GLY A 48 -0.07 -17.49 16.26
CA GLY A 48 1.31 -17.88 16.15
C GLY A 48 2.16 -17.02 17.09
N PRO A 49 3.42 -17.39 17.33
CA PRO A 49 4.36 -16.51 18.00
C PRO A 49 4.27 -15.11 17.38
N HIS A 50 4.14 -14.07 18.21
CA HIS A 50 4.09 -12.66 17.78
C HIS A 50 5.09 -12.48 16.63
N LYS A 51 4.63 -12.09 15.44
CA LYS A 51 5.54 -11.81 14.33
C LYS A 51 6.45 -10.68 14.79
N SER A 52 7.67 -11.02 15.20
CA SER A 52 8.71 -10.07 15.57
C SER A 52 8.97 -9.20 14.36
N VAL A 53 8.54 -7.94 14.40
CA VAL A 53 8.73 -6.89 13.37
C VAL A 53 8.99 -7.52 12.01
N GLY A 54 7.96 -8.15 11.43
CA GLY A 54 8.12 -8.92 10.21
C GLY A 54 8.63 -8.03 9.10
N ASP A 55 9.89 -8.24 8.70
CA ASP A 55 10.51 -7.83 7.43
C ASP A 55 9.92 -6.57 6.78
N LEU A 56 9.92 -5.45 7.52
CA LEU A 56 9.60 -4.15 6.92
C LEU A 56 10.79 -3.60 6.12
N SER A 57 12.00 -4.11 6.39
CA SER A 57 13.26 -3.55 5.92
C SER A 57 13.74 -4.07 4.56
N THR A 58 13.33 -5.24 4.07
CA THR A 58 14.08 -5.84 2.94
C THR A 58 13.30 -6.28 1.72
N VAL A 59 11.97 -6.43 1.74
CA VAL A 59 11.23 -6.73 0.50
C VAL A 59 9.94 -5.92 0.38
N ILE A 60 9.82 -5.12 -0.68
CA ILE A 60 8.53 -4.60 -1.14
C ILE A 60 7.94 -5.70 -2.04
N ASP A 61 7.27 -6.68 -1.43
CA ASP A 61 6.59 -7.74 -2.21
C ASP A 61 5.37 -7.21 -2.97
N VAL A 62 4.83 -6.06 -2.52
CA VAL A 62 3.64 -5.43 -3.09
C VAL A 62 3.94 -3.95 -3.37
N PRO A 63 4.00 -3.54 -4.65
CA PRO A 63 4.15 -2.13 -4.98
C PRO A 63 2.92 -1.34 -4.47
N PRO A 64 3.07 -0.03 -4.14
CA PRO A 64 1.94 0.80 -3.77
C PRO A 64 0.87 0.75 -4.86
N PHE A 65 -0.39 0.65 -4.45
CA PHE A 65 -1.47 0.50 -5.41
C PHE A 65 -1.67 1.82 -6.19
N PRO A 66 -1.64 1.80 -7.54
CA PRO A 66 -1.71 3.02 -8.33
C PRO A 66 -3.19 3.45 -8.49
N TYR A 67 -3.80 4.00 -7.43
CA TYR A 67 -5.22 4.34 -7.46
C TYR A 67 -5.51 5.63 -8.25
N ALA A 68 -4.63 6.65 -8.23
CA ALA A 68 -4.84 7.89 -9.01
C ALA A 68 -3.61 8.80 -9.16
N GLN A 69 -2.66 8.79 -8.21
CA GLN A 69 -1.48 9.63 -8.27
C GLN A 69 -0.28 8.87 -8.83
N PRO A 70 0.53 9.49 -9.70
CA PRO A 70 1.74 8.86 -10.20
C PRO A 70 2.65 8.50 -9.02
N LEU A 71 3.28 7.33 -9.09
CA LEU A 71 4.28 6.96 -8.09
C LEU A 71 5.37 8.05 -8.06
N PRO A 72 5.76 8.52 -6.87
CA PRO A 72 6.83 9.50 -6.79
C PRO A 72 8.13 8.86 -7.32
N PRO A 73 9.03 9.66 -7.91
CA PRO A 73 10.38 9.19 -8.21
C PRO A 73 10.99 8.58 -6.92
N PRO A 74 11.71 7.45 -7.00
CA PRO A 74 12.28 6.78 -5.82
C PRO A 74 13.53 7.53 -5.32
N VAL A 75 13.32 8.74 -4.83
CA VAL A 75 14.34 9.66 -4.35
C VAL A 75 14.41 9.57 -2.83
N PRO A 76 15.60 9.37 -2.24
CA PRO A 76 15.77 9.36 -0.81
C PRO A 76 15.28 10.66 -0.17
N SER A 77 14.58 10.54 0.97
CA SER A 77 14.15 11.70 1.76
C SER A 77 14.91 11.80 3.09
N ILE A 78 14.97 12.99 3.66
CA ILE A 78 15.66 13.25 4.95
C ILE A 78 14.97 12.58 6.16
N ILE A 79 13.71 12.18 5.99
CA ILE A 79 12.92 11.45 6.98
C ILE A 79 12.89 9.95 6.72
N ASP A 80 13.62 9.44 5.73
CA ASP A 80 13.71 8.00 5.49
C ASP A 80 14.28 7.27 6.71
N GLY A 81 13.71 6.10 6.97
CA GLY A 81 14.05 5.28 8.11
C GLY A 81 12.93 4.33 8.53
N LEU A 82 13.30 3.39 9.39
CA LEU A 82 12.35 2.60 10.17
C LEU A 82 12.16 3.29 11.51
N TYR A 83 10.91 3.58 11.85
CA TYR A 83 10.52 4.17 13.11
C TYR A 83 9.57 3.24 13.84
N THR A 84 9.60 3.29 15.16
CA THR A 84 8.69 2.56 16.02
C THR A 84 8.12 3.46 17.10
N ARG A 85 6.99 3.04 17.65
CA ARG A 85 6.43 3.60 18.88
C ARG A 85 5.63 2.54 19.59
N THR A 86 5.43 2.74 20.88
CA THR A 86 4.59 1.88 21.70
C THR A 86 3.49 2.74 22.31
N ILE A 87 2.26 2.28 22.16
CA ILE A 87 1.08 2.92 22.73
C ILE A 87 0.61 2.04 23.89
N PRO A 88 0.48 2.56 25.12
CA PRO A 88 -0.03 1.76 26.23
C PRO A 88 -1.45 1.28 25.92
N PHE A 89 -1.75 0.05 26.32
CA PHE A 89 -3.09 -0.51 26.23
C PHE A 89 -3.58 -0.88 27.63
N ASP A 90 -4.50 -0.09 28.16
CA ASP A 90 -5.13 -0.36 29.45
C ASP A 90 -6.38 -1.22 29.23
N GLY A 91 -6.21 -2.54 29.18
CA GLY A 91 -7.34 -3.48 29.11
C GLY A 91 -7.02 -4.82 28.44
N THR A 92 -8.08 -5.61 28.20
CA THR A 92 -8.01 -6.85 27.41
C THR A 92 -8.33 -6.53 25.95
N PRO A 93 -7.44 -6.82 24.98
CA PRO A 93 -7.71 -6.56 23.57
C PRO A 93 -8.98 -7.29 23.13
N VAL A 94 -9.96 -6.57 22.59
CA VAL A 94 -11.16 -7.20 22.04
C VAL A 94 -10.83 -7.64 20.61
N PRO A 95 -10.88 -8.94 20.28
CA PRO A 95 -10.58 -9.42 18.95
C PRO A 95 -11.55 -8.79 17.94
N CYS A 96 -11.04 -7.97 17.03
CA CYS A 96 -11.85 -7.35 16.00
C CYS A 96 -11.45 -7.88 14.63
N ARG A 97 -12.34 -8.68 14.02
CA ARG A 97 -12.08 -9.27 12.69
C ARG A 97 -12.43 -8.35 11.52
N ARG A 98 -13.15 -7.25 11.76
CA ARG A 98 -13.67 -6.32 10.74
C ARG A 98 -13.46 -4.85 11.13
N CYS A 99 -12.39 -4.56 11.85
CA CYS A 99 -12.11 -3.19 12.24
C CYS A 99 -11.59 -2.40 11.05
N ALA A 100 -11.92 -1.11 11.05
CA ALA A 100 -11.33 -0.16 10.13
C ALA A 100 -9.80 -0.15 10.29
N GLY A 101 -9.09 0.03 9.18
CA GLY A 101 -7.65 0.23 9.20
C GLY A 101 -7.26 1.43 10.06
N TYR A 102 -5.99 1.49 10.45
CA TYR A 102 -5.44 2.59 11.25
C TYR A 102 -6.08 2.84 12.63
N ARG A 103 -6.99 1.99 13.11
CA ARG A 103 -7.52 2.09 14.48
C ARG A 103 -6.35 2.22 15.46
N LEU A 104 -6.44 3.21 16.36
CA LEU A 104 -5.38 3.47 17.34
C LEU A 104 -5.43 2.42 18.46
N GLU A 105 -4.91 1.25 18.16
CA GLU A 105 -4.70 0.18 19.13
C GLU A 105 -3.45 0.49 19.96
N GLY A 106 -3.46 0.05 21.21
CA GLY A 106 -2.20 -0.06 21.94
C GLY A 106 -1.29 -1.13 21.35
N GLY A 107 -0.08 -1.24 21.90
CA GLY A 107 0.96 -2.12 21.38
C GLY A 107 2.00 -1.40 20.54
N THR A 108 2.80 -2.18 19.83
CA THR A 108 3.93 -1.68 19.03
C THR A 108 3.52 -1.41 17.60
N TRP A 109 3.76 -0.18 17.17
CA TRP A 109 3.58 0.28 15.81
C TRP A 109 4.94 0.53 15.16
N SER A 110 5.05 0.20 13.88
CA SER A 110 6.21 0.51 13.05
C SER A 110 5.78 1.33 11.84
N LEU A 111 6.57 2.35 11.51
CA LEU A 111 6.44 3.16 10.31
C LEU A 111 7.76 3.08 9.55
N TYR A 112 7.71 2.58 8.33
CA TYR A 112 8.85 2.54 7.42
C TYR A 112 8.66 3.59 6.33
N LEU A 113 9.67 4.42 6.10
CA LEU A 113 9.73 5.43 5.04
C LEU A 113 11.00 5.19 4.24
N ASN A 114 10.89 4.92 2.94
CA ASN A 114 12.05 4.76 2.07
C ASN A 114 11.71 5.13 0.63
N ASN A 115 12.45 6.08 0.05
CA ASN A 115 12.38 6.42 -1.37
C ASN A 115 10.94 6.61 -1.89
N GLY A 116 10.10 7.32 -1.14
CA GLY A 116 8.72 7.60 -1.52
C GLY A 116 7.73 6.45 -1.31
N VAL A 117 8.12 5.34 -0.69
CA VAL A 117 7.22 4.26 -0.24
C VAL A 117 7.13 4.24 1.27
N PHE A 118 5.90 4.17 1.79
CA PHE A 118 5.68 3.96 3.22
C PHE A 118 5.05 2.61 3.51
N LYS A 119 5.36 2.07 4.70
CA LYS A 119 4.65 0.93 5.28
C LYS A 119 4.31 1.22 6.74
N VAL A 120 3.12 0.85 7.16
CA VAL A 120 2.69 0.88 8.57
C VAL A 120 2.39 -0.54 9.00
N PHE A 121 2.82 -0.91 10.20
CA PHE A 121 2.58 -2.23 10.78
C PHE A 121 2.22 -2.11 12.26
N GLN A 122 1.22 -2.87 12.70
CA GLN A 122 0.89 -3.05 14.12
C GLN A 122 1.06 -4.52 14.48
N GLN A 123 1.88 -4.78 15.51
CA GLN A 123 2.37 -6.12 15.82
C GLN A 123 1.29 -7.09 16.36
N ASP A 124 0.34 -6.59 17.15
CA ASP A 124 -0.59 -7.44 17.92
C ASP A 124 -1.86 -7.81 17.13
N THR A 125 -2.26 -6.96 16.20
CA THR A 125 -3.41 -7.12 15.31
C THR A 125 -2.99 -7.59 13.91
N ASN A 126 -1.67 -7.59 13.63
CA ASN A 126 -1.11 -7.80 12.29
C ASN A 126 -1.66 -6.83 11.23
N PHE A 127 -2.17 -5.68 11.63
CA PHE A 127 -2.56 -4.63 10.68
C PHE A 127 -1.35 -4.18 9.88
N GLN A 128 -1.50 -4.07 8.57
CA GLN A 128 -0.48 -3.57 7.67
C GLN A 128 -1.09 -2.66 6.63
N ALA A 129 -0.42 -1.56 6.31
CA ALA A 129 -0.76 -0.67 5.20
C ALA A 129 0.52 -0.33 4.41
N VAL A 130 0.38 -0.17 3.11
CA VAL A 130 1.47 0.21 2.19
C VAL A 130 0.95 1.28 1.27
N GLY A 131 1.75 2.30 1.02
CA GLY A 131 1.41 3.33 0.05
C GLY A 131 2.61 4.15 -0.37
N SER A 132 2.34 5.31 -0.97
CA SER A 132 3.35 6.26 -1.41
C SER A 132 3.39 7.48 -0.50
N PHE A 133 4.56 8.10 -0.38
CA PHE A 133 4.69 9.39 0.28
C PHE A 133 5.60 10.32 -0.52
N ALA A 134 5.38 11.62 -0.32
CA ALA A 134 6.26 12.67 -0.83
C ALA A 134 6.55 13.67 0.28
N VAL A 135 7.75 14.26 0.22
CA VAL A 135 8.20 15.26 1.18
C VAL A 135 8.49 16.56 0.44
N SER A 136 7.97 17.66 0.94
CA SER A 136 8.26 19.00 0.45
C SER A 136 8.35 19.96 1.62
N ASN A 137 9.52 20.55 1.83
CA ASN A 137 9.81 21.39 3.00
C ASN A 137 9.47 20.65 4.31
N ASP A 138 8.66 21.27 5.16
CA ASP A 138 8.16 20.75 6.43
C ASP A 138 6.89 19.88 6.29
N ARG A 139 6.53 19.49 5.06
CA ARG A 139 5.32 18.72 4.77
C ARG A 139 5.64 17.33 4.26
N ILE A 140 4.84 16.38 4.73
CA ILE A 140 4.78 15.01 4.23
C ILE A 140 3.36 14.72 3.78
N THR A 141 3.24 14.13 2.60
CA THR A 141 1.95 13.73 2.02
C THR A 141 1.96 12.22 1.81
N PHE A 142 0.96 11.53 2.35
CA PHE A 142 0.71 10.10 2.16
C PHE A 142 -0.45 9.89 1.19
N PHE A 143 -0.29 9.00 0.22
CA PHE A 143 -1.25 8.73 -0.85
C PHE A 143 -1.09 7.30 -1.38
N ASN A 144 -1.95 6.86 -2.29
CA ASN A 144 -1.94 5.50 -2.85
C ASN A 144 -2.00 4.41 -1.76
N ASP A 145 -2.81 4.64 -0.73
CA ASP A 145 -3.02 3.75 0.41
C ASP A 145 -4.35 2.99 0.23
N PRO A 146 -4.34 1.64 0.19
CA PRO A 146 -5.53 0.84 -0.06
C PRO A 146 -6.56 0.87 1.09
N TYR A 147 -6.24 1.45 2.24
CA TYR A 147 -7.24 1.68 3.28
C TYR A 147 -7.98 3.02 3.11
N CYS A 148 -7.64 3.78 2.07
CA CYS A 148 -8.17 5.12 1.78
C CYS A 148 -8.93 5.15 0.44
N GLU A 149 -9.77 4.15 0.19
CA GLU A 149 -10.41 3.93 -1.12
C GLU A 149 -11.64 4.79 -1.39
N GLU A 150 -12.20 5.48 -0.39
CA GLU A 150 -13.51 6.14 -0.49
C GLU A 150 -13.61 7.14 -1.67
N ASP A 151 -12.49 7.70 -2.16
CA ASP A 151 -12.46 8.58 -3.34
C ASP A 151 -11.27 8.36 -4.31
N LEU A 152 -10.48 7.29 -4.15
CA LEU A 152 -9.23 6.95 -4.90
C LEU A 152 -8.14 8.04 -5.01
N THR A 153 -8.45 9.25 -4.60
CA THR A 153 -7.66 10.49 -4.66
C THR A 153 -7.30 10.98 -3.26
N MET A 154 -7.60 10.15 -2.25
CA MET A 154 -7.50 10.54 -0.86
C MET A 154 -6.04 10.67 -0.44
N VAL A 155 -5.67 11.90 -0.05
CA VAL A 155 -4.33 12.26 0.40
C VAL A 155 -4.36 12.69 1.86
N GLY A 156 -3.33 12.31 2.60
CA GLY A 156 -3.12 12.76 3.97
C GLY A 156 -1.90 13.66 4.02
N THR A 157 -2.08 14.92 4.44
CA THR A 157 -0.99 15.90 4.55
C THR A 157 -0.72 16.23 6.01
N TYR A 158 0.56 16.25 6.36
CA TYR A 158 1.04 16.47 7.72
C TYR A 158 2.20 17.45 7.70
N SER A 159 2.31 18.28 8.73
CA SER A 159 3.60 18.90 9.05
C SER A 159 4.44 17.89 9.80
N TRP A 160 5.75 17.93 9.61
CA TRP A 160 6.67 17.03 10.31
C TRP A 160 7.87 17.80 10.88
N GLN A 161 8.40 17.28 11.99
CA GLN A 161 9.62 17.76 12.59
C GLN A 161 10.48 16.57 13.01
N LYS A 162 11.79 16.72 12.88
CA LYS A 162 12.76 15.70 13.30
C LYS A 162 13.71 16.29 14.33
N ASN A 163 13.75 15.68 15.51
CA ASN A 163 14.62 16.04 16.62
C ASN A 163 15.47 14.82 16.96
N GLY A 164 16.70 14.78 16.45
CA GLY A 164 17.56 13.58 16.52
C GLY A 164 16.89 12.38 15.85
N ASP A 165 16.69 11.32 16.62
CA ASP A 165 16.02 10.09 16.17
C ASP A 165 14.49 10.14 16.31
N THR A 166 13.92 11.25 16.75
CA THR A 166 12.47 11.37 16.92
C THR A 166 11.83 12.08 15.73
N LEU A 167 10.79 11.49 15.15
CA LEU A 167 9.93 12.08 14.14
C LEU A 167 8.56 12.38 14.75
N THR A 168 8.15 13.64 14.73
CA THR A 168 6.82 14.07 15.17
C THR A 168 6.05 14.60 13.96
N MET A 169 4.76 14.27 13.88
CA MET A 169 3.87 14.72 12.82
C MET A 169 2.64 15.40 13.41
N GLN A 170 2.10 16.40 12.72
CA GLN A 170 0.81 17.02 13.04
C GLN A 170 -0.05 17.06 11.79
N THR A 171 -1.33 16.70 11.94
CA THR A 171 -2.26 16.63 10.81
C THR A 171 -2.57 18.03 10.30
N ILE A 172 -2.40 18.24 9.00
CA ILE A 172 -2.90 19.42 8.28
C ILE A 172 -4.26 19.08 7.67
N GLY A 173 -4.39 17.88 7.07
CA GLY A 173 -5.66 17.35 6.59
C GLY A 173 -5.51 15.91 6.12
N ASP A 174 -6.34 15.01 6.65
CA ASP A 174 -6.40 13.61 6.22
C ASP A 174 -7.73 12.98 6.67
N SER A 175 -8.62 12.74 5.71
CA SER A 175 -9.92 12.09 5.95
C SER A 175 -9.84 10.57 5.91
N CYS A 176 -8.67 9.98 5.61
CA CYS A 176 -8.55 8.54 5.40
C CYS A 176 -9.04 7.71 6.57
N SER A 177 -9.87 6.71 6.20
CA SER A 177 -10.49 5.77 7.12
C SER A 177 -11.24 6.54 8.22
N ILE A 178 -12.08 7.50 7.83
CA ILE A 178 -12.85 8.36 8.75
C ILE A 178 -11.90 9.08 9.74
N GLY A 179 -10.76 9.56 9.23
CA GLY A 179 -9.72 10.24 9.99
C GLY A 179 -8.91 9.36 10.95
N LEU A 180 -9.02 8.03 10.87
CA LEU A 180 -8.23 7.13 11.73
C LEU A 180 -6.75 7.16 11.37
N ARG A 181 -6.38 7.31 10.10
CA ARG A 181 -4.96 7.44 9.71
C ARG A 181 -4.31 8.65 10.35
N ALA A 182 -5.00 9.80 10.34
CA ALA A 182 -4.57 11.02 11.01
C ALA A 182 -4.33 10.79 12.50
N LYS A 183 -5.36 10.32 13.21
CA LYS A 183 -5.30 10.02 14.65
C LYS A 183 -4.18 9.05 14.97
N ASN A 184 -3.97 8.06 14.10
CA ASN A 184 -2.88 7.11 14.25
C ASN A 184 -1.53 7.81 14.10
N LEU A 185 -1.19 8.32 12.92
CA LEU A 185 0.15 8.81 12.61
C LEU A 185 0.62 9.95 13.52
N THR A 186 -0.28 10.70 14.14
CA THR A 186 0.05 11.84 15.01
C THR A 186 -0.17 11.60 16.51
N ALA A 187 -0.62 10.41 16.93
CA ALA A 187 -0.93 10.14 18.34
C ALA A 187 0.25 10.43 19.28
N THR A 188 1.44 9.97 18.90
CA THR A 188 2.69 10.12 19.64
C THR A 188 3.86 10.16 18.66
N SER A 189 4.99 10.69 19.12
CA SER A 189 6.22 10.73 18.34
C SER A 189 6.74 9.34 18.00
N TRP A 190 7.34 9.24 16.83
CA TRP A 190 7.98 8.04 16.30
C TRP A 190 9.46 8.07 16.61
N VAL A 191 10.01 6.98 17.13
CA VAL A 191 11.43 6.86 17.45
C VAL A 191 12.11 6.02 16.39
N LYS A 192 13.16 6.54 15.76
CA LYS A 192 13.92 5.84 14.73
C LYS A 192 14.54 4.59 15.35
N LYS A 193 14.25 3.43 14.77
CA LYS A 193 14.93 2.20 15.11
C LYS A 193 16.28 2.24 14.43
N ILE A 194 17.34 2.38 15.22
CA ILE A 194 18.70 2.14 14.75
C ILE A 194 18.85 0.61 14.74
N ASP A 195 18.82 0.00 13.56
CA ASP A 195 19.30 -1.36 13.41
C ASP A 195 20.83 -1.31 13.23
N PRO A 196 21.64 -1.69 14.24
CA PRO A 196 23.09 -1.68 14.12
C PRO A 196 23.57 -2.63 13.01
N CYS A 197 22.71 -3.53 12.55
CA CYS A 197 23.01 -4.56 11.56
C CYS A 197 22.54 -4.22 10.16
N GLN A 198 22.00 -3.02 9.95
CA GLN A 198 21.61 -2.55 8.63
C GLN A 198 22.82 -1.91 7.93
N PRO A 199 23.24 -2.43 6.75
CA PRO A 199 24.35 -1.86 6.00
C PRO A 199 24.07 -0.39 5.60
N PRO A 200 25.09 0.48 5.58
CA PRO A 200 24.90 1.92 5.38
C PRO A 200 24.42 2.29 3.97
N ASN A 201 24.55 1.40 3.00
CA ASN A 201 24.08 1.58 1.63
C ASN A 201 23.91 0.20 0.93
N LYS A 202 23.34 0.23 -0.28
CA LYS A 202 23.06 -0.96 -1.09
C LYS A 202 24.32 -1.72 -1.49
N GLU A 203 25.41 -1.03 -1.81
CA GLU A 203 26.67 -1.66 -2.18
C GLU A 203 27.25 -2.46 -0.99
N SER A 204 27.29 -1.85 0.19
CA SER A 204 27.69 -2.50 1.44
C SER A 204 26.78 -3.65 1.82
N ALA A 205 25.49 -3.60 1.48
CA ALA A 205 24.57 -4.72 1.69
C ALA A 205 24.84 -5.90 0.77
N ILE A 206 25.23 -5.64 -0.49
CA ILE A 206 25.51 -6.69 -1.49
C ILE A 206 26.90 -7.29 -1.30
N THR A 207 27.90 -6.43 -1.03
CA THR A 207 29.31 -6.83 -0.93
C THR A 207 29.70 -7.26 0.48
N ASP A 208 28.86 -6.97 1.47
CA ASP A 208 29.16 -7.10 2.91
C ASP A 208 30.42 -6.33 3.36
N HIS A 209 30.91 -5.40 2.53
CA HIS A 209 32.06 -4.57 2.81
C HIS A 209 31.64 -3.33 3.59
N TRP A 210 31.51 -3.49 4.91
CA TRP A 210 31.33 -2.39 5.85
C TRP A 210 31.83 -2.77 7.24
N LYS A 211 31.98 -1.77 8.11
CA LYS A 211 32.31 -2.00 9.54
C LYS A 211 31.09 -2.53 10.27
N LYS A 212 30.73 -3.78 9.98
CA LYS A 212 29.62 -4.49 10.61
C LYS A 212 29.90 -4.66 12.11
N PRO A 213 28.95 -4.29 12.99
CA PRO A 213 29.11 -4.55 14.42
C PRO A 213 29.14 -6.06 14.74
N PRO A 214 29.95 -6.52 15.70
CA PRO A 214 30.11 -7.95 16.02
C PRO A 214 28.81 -8.68 16.40
N GLU A 215 27.80 -7.94 16.87
CA GLU A 215 26.47 -8.44 17.21
C GLU A 215 25.64 -8.88 15.99
N CYS A 216 26.02 -8.46 14.79
CA CYS A 216 25.25 -8.65 13.57
C CYS A 216 25.50 -9.98 12.85
N ASP A 217 26.54 -10.71 13.24
CA ASP A 217 26.86 -12.03 12.67
C ASP A 217 26.11 -13.19 13.36
N ARG A 218 25.28 -12.90 14.38
CA ARG A 218 24.67 -13.93 15.25
C ARG A 218 23.28 -14.42 14.82
N VAL A 219 22.69 -13.90 13.75
CA VAL A 219 21.29 -14.21 13.36
C VAL A 219 21.18 -15.42 12.41
N LEU A 220 22.28 -15.88 11.80
CA LEU A 220 22.25 -17.00 10.84
C LEU A 220 22.34 -18.40 11.47
N THR A 221 22.44 -18.51 12.80
CA THR A 221 22.44 -19.78 13.54
C THR A 221 21.19 -19.96 14.38
N ARG A 222 20.02 -20.03 13.73
CA ARG A 222 18.92 -20.87 14.24
C ARG A 222 18.79 -22.08 13.32
N THR A 223 19.58 -23.10 13.67
CA THR A 223 19.54 -24.48 13.19
C THR A 223 18.13 -25.07 13.49
N PRO A 224 17.66 -26.07 12.72
CA PRO A 224 16.25 -26.38 12.47
C PRO A 224 15.45 -26.93 13.66
#